data_AF-A0A2M8Q4V4-F1
#
_entry.id   AF-A0A2M8Q4V4-F1
#
_cell.length_a   1.000
_cell.length_b   1.000
_cell.length_c   1.000
_cell.angle_alpha   90.00
_cell.angle_beta   90.00
_cell.angle_gamma   90.00
#
_symmetry.space_group_name_H-M   'P 1'
#
loop_
_entity.id
_entity.type
_entity.pdbx_description
1 polymer ?
#
loop_
_entity_poly.entity_id
_entity_poly.type
_entity_poly.pdbx_seq_one_letter_code
_entity_poly.pdbx_strand_id
1 'polypeptide(L)'
;MLPAVPLVVDPVLVNGQGQLIVSQDTILSYQQHLFPKATIITPNIDETKLLTNLPQLVSTEDFEKAARILHALGPKFVLIKGGQSPDKHIVFDVLYDGKQLAFLENPRLPVENPHGIGCTFASAIAAEIAKGNSVPKAVQIALQYVQRALAGALHWTIGQGRLPLNHFAGLEII
;
A
#
# COMPACT_ATOMS: atom_id res chain seq x y z
N MET A 1 -11.31 -28.90 4.63
CA MET A 1 -10.53 -27.83 3.98
C MET A 1 -10.17 -26.82 5.05
N LEU A 2 -8.89 -26.52 5.25
CA LEU A 2 -8.50 -25.34 6.04
C LEU A 2 -9.15 -24.11 5.39
N PRO A 3 -9.70 -23.15 6.14
CA PRO A 3 -10.14 -21.89 5.55
C PRO A 3 -8.98 -21.29 4.77
N ALA A 4 -9.25 -20.77 3.57
CA ALA A 4 -8.21 -20.18 2.73
C ALA A 4 -7.47 -19.11 3.53
N VAL A 5 -6.18 -19.33 3.79
CA VAL A 5 -5.33 -18.39 4.53
C VAL A 5 -5.30 -17.08 3.75
N PRO A 6 -5.69 -15.94 4.36
CA PRO A 6 -5.65 -14.66 3.67
C PRO A 6 -4.24 -14.33 3.20
N LEU A 7 -4.12 -13.90 1.94
CA LEU A 7 -2.85 -13.56 1.30
C LEU A 7 -2.81 -12.06 1.02
N VAL A 8 -1.90 -11.36 1.68
CA VAL A 8 -1.57 -9.94 1.42
C VAL A 8 -0.32 -9.88 0.57
N VAL A 9 -0.38 -9.17 -0.56
CA VAL A 9 0.72 -9.09 -1.51
C VAL A 9 1.14 -7.64 -1.69
N ASP A 10 2.36 -7.30 -1.25
CA ASP A 10 3.00 -6.03 -1.59
C ASP A 10 3.91 -6.27 -2.81
N PRO A 11 3.51 -5.85 -4.02
CA PRO A 11 4.26 -6.15 -5.23
C PRO A 11 5.46 -5.21 -5.35
N VAL A 12 6.53 -5.50 -4.60
CA VAL A 12 7.77 -4.71 -4.60
C VAL A 12 8.53 -4.91 -5.92
N LEU A 13 8.15 -4.14 -6.94
CA LEU A 13 8.69 -4.24 -8.31
C LEU A 13 9.68 -3.11 -8.63
N VAL A 14 9.55 -1.99 -7.93
CA VAL A 14 10.36 -0.77 -8.12
C VAL A 14 11.06 -0.38 -6.82
N ASN A 15 12.23 0.23 -6.93
CA ASN A 15 12.90 0.78 -5.75
C ASN A 15 12.27 2.12 -5.33
N GLY A 16 12.77 2.67 -4.23
CA GLY A 16 12.32 3.96 -3.72
C GLY A 16 12.64 5.19 -4.57
N GLN A 17 13.22 5.00 -5.76
CA GLN A 17 13.50 6.01 -6.78
C GLN A 17 12.70 5.73 -8.08
N GLY A 18 11.78 4.76 -8.07
CA GLY A 18 10.94 4.41 -9.21
C GLY A 18 11.63 3.54 -10.26
N GLN A 19 12.85 3.04 -10.01
CA GLN A 19 13.55 2.18 -10.96
C GLN A 19 13.08 0.72 -10.81
N LEU A 20 12.85 0.06 -11.93
CA LEU A 20 12.52 -1.37 -11.96
C LEU A 20 13.69 -2.19 -11.37
N ILE A 21 13.39 -3.03 -10.39
CA ILE A 21 14.38 -3.89 -9.71
C ILE A 21 14.16 -5.39 -9.94
N VAL A 22 13.17 -5.75 -10.75
CA VAL A 22 12.82 -7.13 -11.07
C VAL A 22 12.81 -7.38 -12.57
N SER A 23 12.95 -8.64 -12.98
CA SER A 23 12.80 -9.04 -14.38
C SER A 23 11.33 -9.00 -14.83
N GLN A 24 11.12 -8.96 -16.14
CA GLN A 24 9.77 -9.08 -16.72
C GLN A 24 9.09 -10.39 -16.32
N ASP A 25 9.84 -11.50 -16.25
CA ASP A 25 9.32 -12.80 -15.82
C ASP A 25 8.82 -12.78 -14.37
N THR A 26 9.42 -11.95 -13.52
CA THR A 26 8.96 -11.76 -12.14
C THR A 26 7.60 -11.06 -12.13
N ILE A 27 7.42 -10.00 -12.91
CA ILE A 27 6.13 -9.31 -13.04
C ILE A 27 5.05 -10.27 -13.53
N LEU A 28 5.36 -11.07 -14.56
CA LEU A 28 4.45 -12.09 -15.08
C LEU A 28 4.09 -13.12 -14.02
N SER A 29 5.07 -13.54 -13.20
CA SER A 29 4.84 -14.49 -12.10
C SER A 29 3.88 -13.92 -11.03
N TYR A 30 4.01 -12.63 -10.69
CA TYR A 30 3.04 -11.96 -9.81
C TYR A 30 1.63 -12.01 -10.41
N GLN A 31 1.48 -11.62 -11.68
CA GLN A 31 0.20 -11.55 -12.37
C GLN A 31 -0.47 -12.92 -12.55
N GLN A 32 0.30 -13.95 -12.89
CA GLN A 32 -0.24 -15.26 -13.25
C GLN A 32 -0.40 -16.20 -12.05
N HIS A 33 0.41 -16.06 -11.01
CA HIS A 33 0.49 -17.04 -9.93
C HIS A 33 0.11 -16.49 -8.56
N LEU A 34 0.36 -15.20 -8.30
CA LEU A 34 0.21 -14.62 -6.97
C LEU A 34 -1.08 -13.79 -6.84
N PHE A 35 -1.32 -12.84 -7.75
CA PHE A 35 -2.51 -11.99 -7.73
C PHE A 35 -3.84 -12.75 -7.75
N PRO A 36 -4.02 -13.83 -8.53
CA PRO A 36 -5.27 -14.61 -8.51
C PRO A 36 -5.58 -15.29 -7.16
N LYS A 37 -4.59 -15.39 -6.27
CA LYS A 37 -4.73 -15.97 -4.93
C LYS A 37 -4.82 -14.90 -3.84
N ALA A 38 -4.55 -13.64 -4.18
CA ALA A 38 -4.42 -12.57 -3.21
C ALA A 38 -5.79 -12.17 -2.65
N THR A 39 -5.85 -12.05 -1.33
CA THR A 39 -6.95 -11.37 -0.66
C THR A 39 -6.88 -9.87 -0.92
N ILE A 40 -5.68 -9.30 -0.90
CA ILE A 40 -5.44 -7.91 -1.24
C ILE A 40 -4.04 -7.74 -1.84
N ILE A 41 -3.93 -6.93 -2.89
CA ILE A 41 -2.64 -6.42 -3.38
C ILE A 41 -2.50 -4.94 -2.99
N THR A 42 -1.27 -4.51 -2.69
CA THR A 42 -1.00 -3.14 -2.22
C THR A 42 0.02 -2.39 -3.08
N PRO A 43 -0.16 -2.22 -4.41
CA PRO A 43 0.81 -1.50 -5.22
C PRO A 43 0.88 -0.01 -4.84
N ASN A 44 2.08 0.58 -4.91
CA ASN A 44 2.25 2.04 -4.91
C ASN A 44 1.96 2.65 -6.30
N ILE A 45 2.07 3.97 -6.45
CA ILE A 45 1.82 4.66 -7.74
C ILE A 45 2.69 4.14 -8.89
N ASP A 46 3.97 3.92 -8.67
CA ASP A 46 4.91 3.51 -9.72
C ASP A 46 4.68 2.05 -10.13
N GLU A 47 4.44 1.18 -9.14
CA GLU A 47 4.00 -0.21 -9.36
C GLU A 47 2.65 -0.26 -10.08
N THR A 48 1.73 0.63 -9.73
CA THR A 48 0.41 0.72 -10.39
C THR A 48 0.59 1.06 -11.86
N LYS A 49 1.33 2.13 -12.19
CA LYS A 49 1.61 2.52 -13.58
C LYS A 49 2.23 1.39 -14.38
N LEU A 50 3.21 0.69 -13.79
CA LEU A 50 3.89 -0.46 -14.38
C LEU A 50 2.91 -1.62 -14.64
N LEU A 51 2.09 -1.99 -13.67
CA LEU A 51 1.17 -3.13 -13.76
C LEU A 51 -0.04 -2.87 -14.67
N THR A 52 -0.46 -1.61 -14.81
CA THR A 52 -1.63 -1.24 -15.63
C THR A 52 -1.26 -0.68 -17.00
N ASN A 53 0.03 -0.46 -17.29
CA ASN A 53 0.51 0.29 -18.45
C ASN A 53 -0.14 1.68 -18.60
N LEU A 54 -0.46 2.34 -17.48
CA LEU A 54 -1.00 3.71 -17.49
C LEU A 54 0.16 4.69 -17.27
N PRO A 55 0.34 5.70 -18.14
CA PRO A 55 1.48 6.62 -18.03
C PRO A 55 1.38 7.55 -16.81
N GLN A 56 0.16 7.90 -16.40
CA GLN A 56 -0.11 8.84 -15.31
C GLN A 56 -1.38 8.44 -14.55
N LEU A 57 -1.45 8.92 -13.30
CA LEU A 57 -2.62 8.80 -12.41
C LEU A 57 -2.81 10.17 -11.75
N VAL A 58 -3.67 11.01 -12.33
CA VAL A 58 -3.87 12.40 -11.90
C VAL A 58 -5.32 12.73 -11.56
N SER A 59 -6.28 11.94 -12.03
CA SER A 59 -7.70 12.13 -11.76
C SER A 59 -8.34 10.93 -11.06
N THR A 60 -9.52 11.16 -10.47
CA THR A 60 -10.34 10.10 -9.87
C THR A 60 -10.65 8.96 -10.85
N GLU A 61 -10.89 9.30 -12.12
CA GLU A 61 -11.16 8.34 -13.19
C GLU A 61 -9.92 7.50 -13.53
N ASP A 62 -8.72 8.08 -13.48
CA ASP A 62 -7.48 7.32 -13.68
C ASP A 62 -7.30 6.26 -12.58
N PHE A 63 -7.54 6.64 -11.32
CA PHE A 63 -7.46 5.71 -10.19
C PHE A 63 -8.52 4.61 -10.26
N GLU A 64 -9.75 4.95 -10.65
CA GLU A 64 -10.79 3.95 -10.87
C GLU A 64 -10.39 2.96 -11.98
N LYS A 65 -9.92 3.48 -13.12
CA LYS A 65 -9.45 2.66 -14.24
C LYS A 65 -8.31 1.74 -13.83
N ALA A 66 -7.32 2.28 -13.11
CA ALA A 66 -6.19 1.51 -12.61
C ALA A 66 -6.64 0.39 -11.65
N ALA A 67 -7.51 0.71 -10.70
CA ALA A 67 -8.04 -0.25 -9.75
C ALA A 67 -8.82 -1.38 -10.44
N ARG A 68 -9.61 -1.06 -11.47
CA ARG A 68 -10.33 -2.06 -12.28
C ARG A 68 -9.38 -2.97 -13.06
N ILE A 69 -8.33 -2.42 -13.69
CA ILE A 69 -7.31 -3.22 -14.39
C ILE A 69 -6.60 -4.16 -13.42
N LEU A 70 -6.15 -3.64 -12.28
CA LEU A 70 -5.47 -4.43 -11.25
C LEU A 70 -6.36 -5.53 -10.68
N HIS A 71 -7.64 -5.23 -10.42
CA HIS A 71 -8.60 -6.23 -9.94
C HIS A 71 -8.87 -7.32 -10.98
N ALA A 72 -8.84 -6.98 -12.28
CA ALA A 72 -8.98 -7.97 -13.35
C ALA A 72 -7.82 -8.99 -13.40
N LEU A 73 -6.70 -8.72 -12.72
CA LEU A 73 -5.59 -9.68 -12.53
C LEU A 73 -5.91 -10.75 -11.47
N GLY A 74 -7.08 -10.70 -10.84
CA GLY A 74 -7.61 -11.72 -9.94
C GLY A 74 -7.57 -11.47 -8.42
N PRO A 75 -6.94 -10.42 -7.84
CA PRO A 75 -7.01 -10.21 -6.39
C PRO A 75 -8.42 -9.84 -5.95
N LYS A 76 -8.82 -10.22 -4.74
CA LYS A 76 -10.16 -9.87 -4.21
C LYS A 76 -10.30 -8.38 -3.88
N PHE A 77 -9.20 -7.74 -3.48
CA PHE A 77 -9.11 -6.32 -3.19
C PHE A 77 -7.84 -5.72 -3.80
N VAL A 78 -7.91 -4.44 -4.16
CA VAL A 78 -6.76 -3.66 -4.61
C VAL A 78 -6.67 -2.41 -3.75
N LEU A 79 -5.49 -2.14 -3.19
CA LEU A 79 -5.17 -0.90 -2.49
C LEU A 79 -4.04 -0.17 -3.20
N ILE A 80 -4.37 0.86 -3.98
CA ILE A 80 -3.39 1.72 -4.62
C ILE A 80 -2.91 2.75 -3.59
N LYS A 81 -1.61 2.76 -3.30
CA LYS A 81 -1.01 3.63 -2.27
C LYS A 81 -0.38 4.89 -2.85
N GLY A 82 -0.49 6.00 -2.11
CA GLY A 82 0.33 7.20 -2.33
C GLY A 82 -0.18 8.16 -3.40
N GLY A 83 -1.49 8.23 -3.60
CA GLY A 83 -2.14 9.25 -4.40
C GLY A 83 -1.91 10.66 -3.82
N GLN A 84 -1.79 11.65 -4.69
CA GLN A 84 -1.54 13.04 -4.32
C GLN A 84 -2.81 13.87 -4.51
N SER A 85 -3.24 14.56 -3.46
CA SER A 85 -4.36 15.50 -3.54
C SER A 85 -3.90 16.85 -4.10
N PRO A 86 -4.79 17.63 -4.77
CA PRO A 86 -4.54 19.05 -5.04
C PRO A 86 -4.19 19.85 -3.77
N ASP A 87 -4.72 19.44 -2.62
CA ASP A 87 -4.24 19.92 -1.33
C ASP A 87 -2.93 19.19 -0.96
N LYS A 88 -1.81 19.94 -0.98
CA LYS A 88 -0.47 19.43 -0.62
C LYS A 88 -0.39 18.86 0.80
N HIS A 89 -1.33 19.19 1.69
CA HIS A 89 -1.41 18.68 3.05
C HIS A 89 -2.14 17.34 3.16
N ILE A 90 -2.67 16.82 2.04
CA ILE A 90 -3.42 15.57 1.98
C ILE A 90 -2.74 14.60 1.02
N VAL A 91 -2.67 13.34 1.43
CA VAL A 91 -2.40 12.19 0.56
C VAL A 91 -3.58 11.25 0.63
N PHE A 92 -3.78 10.43 -0.39
CA PHE A 92 -4.85 9.44 -0.36
C PHE A 92 -4.38 8.09 -0.87
N ASP A 93 -5.04 7.05 -0.38
CA ASP A 93 -4.97 5.71 -0.96
C ASP A 93 -6.35 5.35 -1.55
N VAL A 94 -6.39 4.37 -2.45
CA VAL A 94 -7.64 3.95 -3.11
C VAL A 94 -7.85 2.46 -2.90
N LEU A 95 -8.92 2.10 -2.19
CA LEU A 95 -9.35 0.73 -1.98
C LEU A 95 -10.48 0.36 -2.95
N TYR A 96 -10.35 -0.80 -3.60
CA TYR A 96 -11.36 -1.33 -4.52
C TYR A 96 -11.64 -2.80 -4.23
N ASP A 97 -12.91 -3.18 -4.18
CA ASP A 97 -13.38 -4.56 -3.89
C ASP A 97 -13.98 -5.28 -5.12
N GLY A 98 -13.84 -4.69 -6.30
CA GLY A 98 -14.49 -5.16 -7.52
C GLY A 98 -15.85 -4.52 -7.81
N LYS A 99 -16.41 -3.74 -6.87
CA LYS A 99 -17.71 -3.05 -6.99
C LYS A 99 -17.64 -1.59 -6.55
N GLN A 100 -17.08 -1.34 -5.37
CA GLN A 100 -17.00 -0.04 -4.72
C GLN A 100 -15.56 0.43 -4.66
N LEU A 101 -15.38 1.72 -4.97
CA LEU A 101 -14.12 2.44 -4.87
C LEU A 101 -14.19 3.36 -3.66
N ALA A 102 -13.19 3.31 -2.78
CA ALA A 102 -13.10 4.16 -1.60
C ALA A 102 -11.77 4.92 -1.59
N PHE A 103 -11.84 6.25 -1.53
CA PHE A 103 -10.69 7.11 -1.31
C PHE A 103 -10.45 7.26 0.20
N LEU A 104 -9.22 7.01 0.62
CA LEU A 104 -8.79 7.03 2.01
C LEU A 104 -7.81 8.19 2.21
N GLU A 105 -8.34 9.36 2.54
CA GLU A 105 -7.53 10.56 2.76
C GLU A 105 -6.83 10.56 4.11
N ASN A 106 -5.60 11.09 4.12
CA ASN A 106 -4.79 11.22 5.30
C ASN A 106 -3.95 12.50 5.28
N PRO A 107 -3.59 13.04 6.46
CA PRO A 107 -2.63 14.11 6.55
C PRO A 107 -1.30 13.69 5.95
N ARG A 108 -0.71 14.57 5.14
CA ARG A 108 0.68 14.47 4.73
C ARG A 108 1.55 14.91 5.90
N LEU A 109 2.34 13.99 6.45
CA LEU A 109 3.32 14.30 7.48
C LEU A 109 4.61 14.84 6.84
N PRO A 110 5.30 15.81 7.47
CA PRO A 110 6.55 16.39 6.97
C PRO A 110 7.75 15.46 7.25
N VAL A 111 7.67 14.22 6.80
CA VAL A 111 8.76 13.23 6.95
C VAL A 111 9.64 13.29 5.71
N GLU A 112 10.93 13.60 5.91
CA GLU A 112 11.91 13.55 4.83
C GLU A 112 12.37 12.11 4.58
N ASN A 113 12.24 11.65 3.35
CA ASN A 113 12.75 10.36 2.87
C ASN A 113 12.41 9.15 3.78
N PRO A 114 11.13 8.91 4.16
CA PRO A 114 10.79 7.75 4.97
C PRO A 114 11.09 6.45 4.25
N HIS A 115 11.53 5.42 4.98
CA HIS A 115 11.74 4.07 4.50
C HIS A 115 10.84 3.07 5.24
N GLY A 116 10.28 2.11 4.50
CA GLY A 116 9.49 1.04 5.09
C GLY A 116 8.00 1.32 5.22
N ILE A 117 7.47 2.43 4.70
CA ILE A 117 6.01 2.72 4.71
C ILE A 117 5.23 1.57 4.07
N GLY A 118 5.61 1.17 2.85
CA GLY A 118 4.93 0.13 2.09
C GLY A 118 4.86 -1.21 2.84
N CYS A 119 6.03 -1.72 3.25
CA CYS A 119 6.13 -2.97 4.01
C CYS A 119 5.34 -2.89 5.33
N THR A 120 5.47 -1.79 6.07
CA THR A 120 4.76 -1.60 7.34
C THR A 120 3.25 -1.61 7.13
N PHE A 121 2.77 -0.96 6.07
CA PHE A 121 1.34 -0.91 5.76
C PHE A 121 0.81 -2.30 5.40
N ALA A 122 1.49 -3.03 4.50
CA ALA A 122 1.10 -4.38 4.11
C ALA A 122 1.14 -5.36 5.29
N SER A 123 2.18 -5.30 6.14
CA SER A 123 2.29 -6.12 7.35
C SER A 123 1.19 -5.81 8.36
N ALA A 124 0.86 -4.53 8.58
CA ALA A 124 -0.23 -4.14 9.47
C ALA A 124 -1.60 -4.62 8.93
N ILE A 125 -1.85 -4.52 7.62
CA ILE A 125 -3.06 -5.07 7.00
C ILE A 125 -3.14 -6.59 7.24
N ALA A 126 -2.05 -7.32 7.00
CA ALA A 126 -2.00 -8.77 7.23
C ALA A 126 -2.30 -9.13 8.69
N ALA A 127 -1.71 -8.41 9.65
CA ALA A 127 -1.94 -8.62 11.06
C ALA A 127 -3.40 -8.35 11.46
N GLU A 128 -4.01 -7.27 10.95
CA GLU A 128 -5.40 -6.93 11.26
C GLU A 128 -6.39 -7.91 10.64
N ILE A 129 -6.12 -8.42 9.43
CA ILE A 129 -6.92 -9.51 8.84
C ILE A 129 -6.79 -10.79 9.68
N ALA A 130 -5.58 -11.12 10.15
CA ALA A 130 -5.36 -12.28 11.02
C ALA A 130 -6.11 -12.18 12.36
N LYS A 131 -6.36 -10.97 12.86
CA LYS A 131 -7.22 -10.71 14.03
C LYS A 131 -8.73 -10.85 13.75
N GLY A 132 -9.12 -11.14 12.50
CA GLY A 132 -10.51 -11.33 12.10
C GLY A 132 -11.22 -10.08 11.57
N ASN A 133 -10.50 -8.97 11.35
CA ASN A 133 -11.11 -7.79 10.75
C ASN A 133 -11.41 -7.99 9.26
N SER A 134 -12.46 -7.33 8.77
CA SER A 134 -12.72 -7.23 7.32
C SER A 134 -11.60 -6.44 6.63
N VAL A 135 -11.40 -6.67 5.33
CA VAL A 135 -10.34 -5.97 4.57
C VAL A 135 -10.45 -4.44 4.67
N PRO A 136 -11.61 -3.80 4.45
CA PRO A 136 -11.73 -2.35 4.62
C PRO A 136 -11.38 -1.88 6.03
N LYS A 137 -11.79 -2.63 7.07
CA LYS A 137 -11.47 -2.28 8.46
C LYS A 137 -9.98 -2.44 8.75
N ALA A 138 -9.37 -3.53 8.26
CA ALA A 138 -7.94 -3.80 8.41
C ALA A 138 -7.10 -2.70 7.74
N VAL A 139 -7.47 -2.27 6.53
CA VAL A 139 -6.81 -1.15 5.82
C VAL A 139 -6.92 0.14 6.64
N GLN A 140 -8.10 0.47 7.15
CA GLN A 140 -8.29 1.69 7.97
C GLN A 140 -7.44 1.67 9.25
N ILE A 141 -7.39 0.55 9.97
CA ILE A 141 -6.57 0.41 11.19
C ILE A 141 -5.08 0.50 10.85
N ALA A 142 -4.65 -0.21 9.80
CA ALA A 142 -3.26 -0.23 9.37
C ALA A 142 -2.78 1.15 8.90
N LEU A 143 -3.64 1.92 8.24
CA LEU A 143 -3.38 3.29 7.83
C LEU A 143 -3.15 4.20 9.04
N GLN A 144 -4.00 4.11 10.06
CA GLN A 144 -3.82 4.84 11.31
C GLN A 144 -2.54 4.43 12.04
N TYR A 145 -2.18 3.14 12.01
CA TYR A 145 -0.94 2.64 12.57
C TYR A 145 0.29 3.23 11.86
N VAL A 146 0.32 3.23 10.53
CA VAL A 146 1.39 3.84 9.74
C VAL A 146 1.52 5.34 10.03
N GLN A 147 0.40 6.06 10.13
CA GLN A 147 0.40 7.49 10.49
C GLN A 147 1.03 7.74 11.86
N ARG A 148 0.65 6.95 12.89
CA ARG A 148 1.27 7.04 14.21
C ARG A 148 2.76 6.70 14.18
N ALA A 149 3.14 5.65 13.46
CA ALA A 149 4.52 5.20 13.36
C ALA A 149 5.42 6.20 12.63
N LEU A 150 4.90 6.88 11.61
CA LEU A 150 5.58 7.99 10.94
C LEU A 150 5.71 9.21 11.86
N ALA A 151 4.62 9.62 12.51
CA ALA A 151 4.63 10.76 13.43
C ALA A 151 5.60 10.54 14.60
N GLY A 152 5.64 9.32 15.14
CA GLY A 152 6.53 8.93 16.24
C GLY A 152 8.01 8.87 15.86
N ALA A 153 8.35 8.93 14.57
CA ALA A 153 9.72 8.98 14.08
C ALA A 153 10.17 10.39 13.65
N LEU A 154 9.28 11.39 13.60
CA LEU A 154 9.59 12.73 13.06
C LEU A 154 10.80 13.42 13.71
N HIS A 155 11.09 13.11 14.97
CA HIS A 155 12.19 13.70 15.73
C HIS A 155 13.46 12.84 15.72
N TRP A 156 13.45 11.69 15.04
CA TRP A 156 14.58 10.79 15.02
C TRP A 156 15.66 11.26 14.07
N THR A 157 16.90 11.04 14.45
CA THR A 157 18.07 11.18 13.58
C THR A 157 18.86 9.87 13.66
N ILE A 158 18.71 9.03 12.64
CA ILE A 158 19.31 7.70 12.59
C ILE A 158 20.16 7.58 11.32
N GLY A 159 21.48 7.51 11.50
CA GLY A 159 22.43 7.44 10.40
C GLY A 159 22.33 8.65 9.45
N GLN A 160 22.77 8.45 8.20
CA GLN A 160 22.73 9.47 7.13
C GLN A 160 21.75 9.11 6.00
N GLY A 161 20.96 8.04 6.21
CA GLY A 161 20.09 7.46 5.19
C GLY A 161 18.63 7.88 5.31
N ARG A 162 17.75 7.03 4.77
CA ARG A 162 16.29 7.20 4.85
C ARG A 162 15.77 6.91 6.26
N LEU A 163 14.81 7.70 6.73
CA LEU A 163 14.30 7.60 8.10
C LEU A 163 13.36 6.39 8.26
N PRO A 164 13.60 5.46 9.20
CA PRO A 164 12.68 4.37 9.48
C PRO A 164 11.44 4.87 10.24
N LEU A 165 10.38 4.05 10.27
CA LEU A 165 9.20 4.30 11.08
C LEU A 165 9.43 3.86 12.54
N ASN A 166 8.75 4.51 13.48
CA ASN A 166 8.70 4.06 14.87
C ASN A 166 7.56 3.04 15.02
N HIS A 167 7.85 1.75 14.81
CA HIS A 167 6.85 0.67 14.94
C HIS A 167 6.27 0.53 16.36
N PHE A 168 6.92 1.11 17.36
CA PHE A 168 6.44 1.13 18.75
C PHE A 168 5.66 2.39 19.11
N ALA A 169 5.41 3.29 18.14
CA ALA A 169 4.69 4.54 18.40
C ALA A 169 3.29 4.28 18.98
N GLY A 170 3.04 4.82 20.18
CA GLY A 170 1.77 4.64 20.90
C GLY A 170 1.69 3.39 21.77
N LEU A 171 2.78 2.62 21.89
CA LEU A 171 2.94 1.64 22.96
C LEU A 171 3.67 2.32 24.13
N GLU A 172 3.08 2.27 25.32
CA GLU A 172 3.82 2.54 26.55
C GLU A 172 4.75 1.35 26.78
N ILE A 173 6.05 1.58 26.62
CA ILE A 173 7.06 0.60 27.03
C ILE A 173 7.22 0.82 28.55
N ILE A 174 6.66 -0.10 29.33
CA ILE A 174 6.83 -0.18 30.79
C ILE A 174 8.26 -0.62 31.12
#